data_AF-A0A1I5Y2K3-F1
#
_entry.id   AF-A0A1I5Y2K3-F1
#
_cell.length_a   1.000
_cell.length_b   1.000
_cell.length_c   1.000
_cell.angle_alpha   90.00
_cell.angle_beta   90.00
_cell.angle_gamma   90.00
#
_symmetry.space_group_name_H-M   'P 1'
#
loop_
_entity.id
_entity.type
_entity.pdbx_description
1 polymer ?
#
loop_
_entity_poly.entity_id
_entity_poly.type
_entity_poly.pdbx_seq_one_letter_code
_entity_poly.pdbx_strand_id
1 'polypeptide(L)'
;MNIEGWNKYVSCFRENFEGCTFKSELISKCGGNEDIAIAIYYHSRENALKWMDSPVPALDNKVPSREISNGGSNLVRQVIWRIPC
;
A
#
# COMPACT_ATOMS: atom_id res chain seq x y z
N MET A 1 7.05 -3.25 13.49
CA MET A 1 7.10 -3.98 12.20
C MET A 1 8.56 -4.15 11.84
N ASN A 2 9.04 -5.38 11.65
CA ASN A 2 10.37 -5.61 11.07
C ASN A 2 10.25 -5.76 9.55
N ILE A 3 11.32 -5.44 8.81
CA ILE A 3 11.29 -5.45 7.34
C ILE A 3 11.15 -6.87 6.81
N GLU A 4 11.72 -7.87 7.48
CA GLU A 4 11.62 -9.27 7.05
C GLU A 4 10.18 -9.77 7.11
N GLY A 5 9.46 -9.47 8.20
CA GLY A 5 8.04 -9.78 8.33
C GLY A 5 7.22 -9.06 7.27
N TRP A 6 7.46 -7.76 7.06
CA TRP A 6 6.86 -6.98 5.98
C TRP A 6 6.99 -7.69 4.62
N ASN A 7 8.20 -8.10 4.27
CA ASN A 7 8.47 -8.76 3.00
C ASN A 7 7.77 -10.12 2.88
N LYS A 8 7.73 -10.93 3.95
CA LYS A 8 7.00 -12.21 3.97
C LYS A 8 5.50 -11.99 3.76
N TYR A 9 4.90 -11.04 4.46
CA TYR A 9 3.49 -10.70 4.29
C TYR A 9 3.16 -10.27 2.86
N VAL A 10 3.93 -9.35 2.29
CA VAL A 10 3.73 -8.87 0.91
C VAL A 10 3.93 -10.00 -0.09
N SER A 11 4.86 -10.93 0.16
CA SER A 11 5.10 -12.07 -0.74
C SER A 11 3.87 -12.94 -0.94
N CYS A 12 2.99 -13.07 0.07
CA CYS A 12 1.73 -13.82 -0.03
C CYS A 12 0.74 -13.21 -1.03
N PHE A 13 0.91 -11.95 -1.43
CA PHE A 13 -0.03 -11.24 -2.28
C PHE A 13 0.50 -10.93 -3.67
N ARG A 14 1.77 -11.26 -3.97
CA ARG A 14 2.40 -10.97 -5.26
C ARG A 14 1.63 -11.56 -6.43
N GLU A 15 1.17 -12.80 -6.32
CA GLU A 15 0.40 -13.46 -7.38
C GLU A 15 -0.91 -12.72 -7.69
N ASN A 16 -1.59 -12.19 -6.67
CA ASN A 16 -2.80 -11.38 -6.88
C ASN A 16 -2.48 -10.11 -7.69
N PHE A 17 -1.30 -9.53 -7.45
CA PHE A 17 -0.91 -8.27 -8.07
C PHE A 17 -0.59 -8.42 -9.57
N GLU A 18 -0.32 -9.62 -10.07
CA GLU A 18 -0.17 -9.89 -11.50
C GLU A 18 -1.45 -9.59 -12.30
N GLY A 19 -2.62 -9.76 -11.69
CA GLY A 19 -3.90 -9.39 -12.30
C GLY A 19 -4.23 -7.90 -12.28
N CYS A 20 -3.39 -7.06 -11.67
CA CYS A 20 -3.65 -5.63 -11.54
C CYS A 20 -3.41 -4.89 -12.88
N THR A 21 -4.49 -4.45 -13.53
CA THR A 21 -4.43 -3.73 -14.81
C THR A 21 -3.83 -2.33 -14.71
N PHE A 22 -3.83 -1.73 -13.51
CA PHE A 22 -3.29 -0.40 -13.21
C PHE A 22 -2.02 -0.48 -12.34
N LYS A 23 -1.30 -1.60 -12.40
CA LYS A 23 -0.08 -1.90 -11.61
C LYS A 23 0.92 -0.74 -11.62
N SER A 24 1.32 -0.27 -12.80
CA SER A 24 2.31 0.81 -12.96
C SER A 24 1.86 2.14 -12.34
N GLU A 25 0.58 2.46 -12.48
CA GLU A 25 0.00 3.68 -11.88
C GLU A 25 0.00 3.59 -10.36
N LEU A 26 -0.39 2.44 -9.79
CA LEU A 26 -0.41 2.24 -8.35
C LEU A 26 1.00 2.30 -7.74
N ILE A 27 2.00 1.68 -8.39
CA ILE A 27 3.40 1.75 -7.96
C ILE A 27 3.90 3.20 -7.97
N SER A 28 3.56 3.96 -9.03
CA SER A 28 3.90 5.38 -9.13
C SER A 28 3.28 6.20 -7.98
N LYS A 29 1.99 5.98 -7.67
CA LYS A 29 1.33 6.62 -6.50
C LYS A 29 1.93 6.23 -5.16
N CYS A 30 2.50 5.02 -5.07
CA CYS A 30 3.24 4.57 -3.91
C CYS A 30 4.68 5.10 -3.87
N GLY A 31 5.06 6.08 -4.70
CA GLY A 31 6.41 6.64 -4.74
C GLY A 31 7.47 5.62 -5.14
N GLY A 32 7.12 4.64 -5.96
CA GLY A 32 7.98 3.52 -6.35
C GLY A 32 8.04 2.38 -5.34
N ASN A 33 7.33 2.45 -4.22
CA ASN A 33 7.26 1.37 -3.23
C ASN A 33 6.30 0.27 -3.73
N GLU A 34 6.81 -0.65 -4.54
CA GLU A 34 6.04 -1.77 -5.10
C GLU A 34 5.43 -2.66 -4.00
N ASP A 35 6.12 -2.83 -2.89
CA ASP A 35 5.66 -3.59 -1.73
C ASP A 35 4.37 -3.01 -1.11
N ILE A 36 4.27 -1.68 -1.05
CA ILE A 36 3.05 -0.99 -0.61
C ILE A 36 1.94 -1.18 -1.64
N ALA A 37 2.26 -1.06 -2.92
CA ALA A 37 1.29 -1.25 -4.01
C ALA A 37 0.67 -2.65 -4.02
N ILE A 38 1.50 -3.69 -3.85
CA ILE A 38 1.05 -5.09 -3.73
C ILE A 38 0.09 -5.24 -2.55
N ALA A 39 0.49 -4.77 -1.37
CA ALA A 39 -0.29 -4.94 -0.16
C ALA A 39 -1.63 -4.20 -0.23
N ILE A 40 -1.65 -2.95 -0.71
CA ILE A 40 -2.90 -2.19 -0.79
C ILE A 40 -3.83 -2.72 -1.89
N TYR A 41 -3.28 -3.22 -3.00
CA TYR A 41 -4.07 -3.86 -4.04
C TYR A 41 -4.78 -5.11 -3.51
N TYR A 42 -4.12 -5.91 -2.68
CA TYR A 42 -4.76 -7.08 -2.08
C TYR A 42 -6.01 -6.70 -1.26
N HIS A 43 -5.92 -5.65 -0.45
CA HIS A 43 -7.00 -5.22 0.45
C HIS A 43 -8.10 -4.40 -0.23
N SER A 44 -7.73 -3.49 -1.12
CA SER A 44 -8.65 -2.52 -1.72
C SER A 44 -9.05 -2.86 -3.15
N ARG A 45 -8.35 -3.80 -3.80
CA ARG A 45 -8.56 -4.23 -5.18
C ARG A 45 -8.67 -3.03 -6.12
N GLU A 46 -9.75 -2.91 -6.87
CA GLU A 46 -10.02 -1.80 -7.80
C GLU A 46 -10.02 -0.42 -7.12
N ASN A 47 -10.29 -0.36 -5.82
CA ASN A 47 -10.27 0.89 -5.05
C ASN A 47 -8.88 1.27 -4.54
N ALA A 48 -7.82 0.52 -4.86
CA ALA A 48 -6.47 0.79 -4.35
C ALA A 48 -5.98 2.20 -4.71
N LEU A 49 -6.20 2.67 -5.94
CA LEU A 49 -5.85 4.04 -6.34
C LEU A 49 -6.63 5.07 -5.51
N LYS A 50 -7.93 4.85 -5.31
CA LYS A 50 -8.78 5.72 -4.49
C LYS A 50 -8.30 5.75 -3.04
N TRP A 51 -7.93 4.61 -2.46
CA TRP A 51 -7.39 4.55 -1.11
C TRP A 51 -6.11 5.37 -0.97
N MET A 52 -5.22 5.29 -1.96
CA MET A 52 -3.98 6.08 -1.98
C MET A 52 -4.22 7.58 -2.03
N ASP A 53 -5.33 8.04 -2.61
CA ASP A 53 -5.68 9.46 -2.76
C ASP A 53 -6.71 9.98 -1.76
N SER A 54 -7.24 9.11 -0.89
CA SER A 54 -8.27 9.48 0.08
C SER A 54 -7.69 9.63 1.49
N PRO A 55 -8.27 10.50 2.33
CA PRO A 55 -7.97 10.52 3.76
C PRO A 55 -8.22 9.15 4.41
N VAL A 56 -7.23 8.64 5.14
CA VAL A 56 -7.34 7.37 5.87
C VAL A 56 -7.37 7.65 7.37
N PRO A 57 -8.46 7.31 8.09
CA PRO A 57 -8.57 7.58 9.53
C PRO A 57 -7.45 6.97 10.37
N ALA A 58 -7.00 5.76 10.02
CA ALA A 58 -5.90 5.08 10.71
C ALA A 58 -4.51 5.72 10.46
N LEU A 59 -4.43 6.69 9.54
CA LEU A 59 -3.26 7.52 9.26
C LEU A 59 -3.53 8.97 9.68
N ASP A 60 -4.25 9.19 10.78
CA ASP A 60 -4.66 10.51 11.27
C ASP A 60 -5.36 11.38 10.21
N ASN A 61 -6.22 10.75 9.40
CA ASN A 61 -6.91 11.37 8.26
C ASN A 61 -5.98 11.96 7.18
N LYS A 62 -4.71 11.54 7.13
CA LYS A 62 -3.80 11.91 6.06
C LYS A 62 -4.07 11.10 4.78
N VAL A 63 -3.63 11.65 3.66
CA VAL A 63 -3.66 10.99 2.35
C VAL A 63 -2.39 10.15 2.17
N PRO A 64 -2.47 8.83 1.96
CA PRO A 64 -1.31 7.94 1.90
C PRO A 64 -0.26 8.32 0.86
N SER A 65 -0.68 8.69 -0.37
CA SER A 65 0.27 9.07 -1.43
C SER A 65 1.11 10.28 -1.04
N ARG A 66 0.49 11.30 -0.41
CA ARG A 66 1.19 12.48 0.11
C ARG A 66 2.11 12.14 1.26
N GLU A 67 1.68 11.28 2.18
CA GLU A 67 2.51 10.85 3.31
C GLU A 67 3.77 10.12 2.81
N ILE A 68 3.64 9.27 1.78
CA ILE A 68 4.79 8.63 1.12
C ILE A 68 5.73 9.67 0.51
N SER A 69 5.21 10.65 -0.25
CA SER A 69 6.04 11.70 -0.84
C SER A 69 6.80 12.52 0.21
N ASN A 70 6.26 12.63 1.42
CA ASN A 70 6.91 13.28 2.56
C ASN A 70 7.89 12.36 3.33
N GLY A 71 8.18 11.16 2.83
CA GLY A 71 9.08 10.18 3.45
C GLY A 71 8.40 9.25 4.47
N GLY A 72 7.08 9.31 4.62
CA GLY A 72 6.29 8.56 5.60
C GLY A 72 5.89 7.15 5.19
N SER A 73 6.56 6.51 4.22
CA SER A 73 6.22 5.17 3.72
C SER A 73 6.12 4.11 4.83
N ASN A 74 6.94 4.22 5.88
CA ASN A 74 6.90 3.29 7.01
C ASN A 74 5.61 3.39 7.83
N LEU A 75 5.01 4.57 7.95
CA LEU A 75 3.72 4.72 8.63
C LEU A 75 2.61 4.06 7.80
N VAL A 76 2.64 4.26 6.48
CA VAL A 76 1.69 3.63 5.55
C VAL A 76 1.79 2.09 5.62
N ARG A 77 3.01 1.53 5.64
CA ARG A 77 3.21 0.08 5.85
C ARG A 77 2.61 -0.40 7.17
N GLN A 78 2.80 0.34 8.26
CA GLN A 78 2.24 -0.03 9.57
C GLN A 78 0.71 -0.01 9.58
N VAL A 79 0.09 0.94 8.88
CA VAL A 79 -1.37 0.99 8.73
C VAL A 79 -1.86 -0.21 7.94
N ILE A 80 -1.26 -0.50 6.78
CA ILE A 80 -1.66 -1.62 5.93
C ILE A 80 -1.48 -2.96 6.66
N TRP A 81 -0.37 -3.14 7.38
CA TRP A 81 -0.08 -4.34 8.15
C TRP A 81 -1.16 -4.68 9.21
N ARG A 82 -1.91 -3.67 9.68
CA ARG A 82 -2.98 -3.84 10.68
C ARG A 82 -4.34 -4.15 10.04
N ILE A 83 -4.45 -4.12 8.71
CA ILE A 83 -5.69 -4.48 8.01
C ILE A 83 -5.85 -6.01 8.07
N PRO A 84 -6.98 -6.53 8.58
CA PRO A 84 -7.27 -7.96 8.58
C PRO A 84 -7.20 -8.54 7.16
N CYS A 85 -6.64 -9.75 7.03
CA CYS A 85 -6.56 -10.49 5.76
C CYS A 85 -7.66 -11.54 5.66
#